data_AF-G1U7B3-F1
#
_entry.id   AF-G1U7B3-F1
#
_cell.length_a   1.000
_cell.length_b   1.000
_cell.length_c   1.000
_cell.angle_alpha   90.00
_cell.angle_beta   90.00
_cell.angle_gamma   90.00
#
_symmetry.space_group_name_H-M   'P 1'
#
loop_
_entity.id
_entity.type
_entity.pdbx_description
1 polymer ?
#
loop_
_entity_poly.entity_id
_entity_poly.type
_entity_poly.pdbx_seq_one_letter_code
_entity_poly.pdbx_strand_id
1 'polypeptide(L)'
;MSGRAGRRGEDLIGSVIFYDIPLPKIDRLLKSDVPKLKGQFPLNITLVLRLMLLVAKADDKEDAKAKALSLLQYSLMSFKRPKVKCMLKFYFIYSLQFLVREVRFKPVFTKVMCSVGYAGLVSHLHYHEPSNFALVSMLVKGLFHKLCVPVIVDGKKTFSEDVMETLVVVLAHLFGKRYLPPCAKKFKKVFSHSMVFLRHLPEDFAAAVKEYNARIRKSFGSFLLTVSKLADGSQEYRRPLSEIDFSGKECEDSELVSHLMPGTESRSAVSPFACLSNITDQDLRPGCPRHLPAILQTLSVDVSNVPLLCLNKRDQSGWKYFLNAYALDFYKHGSLFSLASDNWYDCSYFNMLQIHLCVCVMEVKGADALLWFLWH
;
A
#
# COMPACT_ATOMS: atom_id res chain seq x y z
N MET A 1 -0.69 23.84 -15.60
CA MET A 1 -0.64 23.54 -17.05
C MET A 1 -0.90 24.78 -17.89
N SER A 2 -1.97 25.55 -17.61
CA SER A 2 -2.27 26.84 -18.28
C SER A 2 -1.12 27.87 -18.24
N GLY A 3 -0.37 27.94 -17.15
CA GLY A 3 0.79 28.86 -17.04
C GLY A 3 1.96 28.57 -18.00
N ARG A 4 1.88 27.53 -18.84
CA ARG A 4 2.83 27.27 -19.94
C ARG A 4 2.31 27.73 -21.30
N ALA A 5 1.08 28.24 -21.38
CA ALA A 5 0.52 28.78 -22.62
C ALA A 5 1.08 30.19 -22.87
N GLY A 6 1.68 30.37 -24.05
CA GLY A 6 2.33 31.63 -24.46
C GLY A 6 3.85 31.60 -24.28
N ARG A 7 4.59 31.72 -25.39
CA ARG A 7 6.05 31.80 -25.39
C ARG A 7 6.49 33.23 -25.16
N ARG A 8 7.28 33.45 -24.11
CA ARG A 8 7.78 34.76 -23.73
C ARG A 8 8.65 35.34 -24.86
N GLY A 9 8.23 36.48 -25.41
CA GLY A 9 8.97 37.20 -26.46
C GLY A 9 8.55 36.86 -27.89
N GLU A 10 7.70 35.85 -28.09
CA GLU A 10 7.19 35.47 -29.41
C GLU A 10 5.67 35.63 -29.51
N ASP A 11 4.93 35.09 -28.55
CA ASP A 11 3.47 35.10 -28.59
C ASP A 11 2.92 36.30 -27.81
N LEU A 12 2.03 37.08 -28.43
CA LEU A 12 1.34 38.20 -27.77
C LEU A 12 0.27 37.71 -26.77
N ILE A 13 -0.33 36.54 -27.03
CA ILE A 13 -1.42 35.96 -26.22
C ILE A 13 -1.20 34.45 -26.10
N GLY A 14 -1.35 33.91 -24.89
CA GLY A 14 -1.40 32.46 -24.64
C GLY A 14 -2.84 31.96 -24.66
N SER A 15 -3.17 31.07 -25.59
CA SER A 15 -4.51 30.47 -25.69
C SER A 15 -4.64 29.21 -24.83
N VAL A 16 -5.68 29.14 -23.99
CA VAL A 16 -6.00 27.97 -23.16
C VAL A 16 -7.41 27.50 -23.51
N ILE A 17 -7.53 26.24 -23.93
CA ILE A 17 -8.80 25.65 -24.36
C ILE A 17 -9.22 24.58 -23.35
N PHE A 18 -10.44 24.70 -22.83
CA PHE A 18 -11.06 23.67 -21.99
C PHE A 18 -11.97 22.80 -22.85
N TYR A 19 -11.70 21.49 -22.91
CA TYR A 19 -12.50 20.54 -23.68
C TYR A 19 -13.44 19.76 -22.76
N ASP A 20 -14.74 19.76 -23.07
CA ASP A 20 -15.78 19.01 -22.35
C ASP A 20 -15.79 19.22 -20.82
N ILE A 21 -15.54 20.46 -20.38
CA ILE A 21 -15.60 20.85 -18.98
C ILE A 21 -16.78 21.81 -18.76
N PRO A 22 -17.67 21.55 -17.78
CA PRO A 22 -18.79 22.44 -17.49
C PRO A 22 -18.35 23.85 -17.09
N LEU A 23 -19.07 24.88 -17.55
CA LEU A 23 -18.77 26.30 -17.26
C LEU A 23 -18.55 26.61 -15.76
N PRO A 24 -19.36 26.10 -14.81
CA PRO A 24 -19.14 26.39 -13.38
C PRO A 24 -17.79 25.87 -12.87
N LYS A 25 -17.29 24.77 -13.45
CA LYS A 25 -15.99 24.20 -13.10
C LYS A 25 -14.86 25.00 -13.73
N ILE A 26 -15.05 25.54 -14.94
CA ILE A 26 -14.10 26.46 -15.59
C ILE A 26 -13.95 27.72 -14.74
N ASP A 27 -15.05 28.36 -14.34
CA ASP A 27 -15.03 29.55 -13.47
C ASP A 27 -14.26 29.29 -12.18
N ARG A 28 -14.48 28.13 -11.56
CA ARG A 28 -13.74 27.73 -10.37
C ARG A 28 -12.25 27.54 -10.65
N LEU A 29 -11.88 26.90 -11.75
CA LEU A 29 -10.47 26.65 -12.12
C LEU A 29 -9.72 27.95 -12.46
N LEU A 30 -10.39 28.92 -13.07
CA LEU A 30 -9.83 30.22 -13.39
C LEU A 30 -9.63 31.10 -12.15
N LYS A 31 -10.57 31.04 -11.20
CA LYS A 31 -10.55 31.87 -9.98
C LYS A 31 -9.90 31.20 -8.77
N SER A 32 -9.59 29.91 -8.83
CA SER A 32 -9.07 29.18 -7.67
C SER A 32 -7.65 29.60 -7.32
N ASP A 33 -7.40 29.82 -6.04
CA ASP A 33 -6.04 29.99 -5.51
C ASP A 33 -5.17 28.75 -5.73
N VAL A 34 -3.87 28.99 -5.85
CA VAL A 34 -2.87 27.92 -5.89
C VAL A 34 -2.97 27.10 -4.59
N PRO A 35 -3.06 25.76 -4.67
CA PRO A 35 -3.17 24.93 -3.49
C PRO A 35 -1.97 25.15 -2.56
N LYS A 36 -2.24 25.33 -1.27
CA LYS A 36 -1.19 25.46 -0.25
C LYS A 36 -0.34 24.20 -0.23
N LEU A 37 0.98 24.36 -0.18
CA LEU A 37 1.92 23.25 0.01
C LEU A 37 1.65 22.60 1.37
N LYS A 38 1.18 21.35 1.34
CA LYS A 38 0.96 20.54 2.54
C LYS A 38 1.97 19.39 2.53
N GLY A 39 2.55 19.10 3.70
CA GLY A 39 3.38 17.91 3.86
C GLY A 39 2.54 16.63 3.79
N GLN A 40 3.01 15.64 3.03
CA GLN A 40 2.45 14.29 3.01
C GLN A 40 2.93 13.51 4.25
N PHE A 41 2.24 12.42 4.57
CA PHE A 41 2.66 11.48 5.61
C PHE A 41 4.11 11.01 5.36
N PRO A 42 5.06 11.30 6.27
CA PRO A 42 6.48 11.11 6.00
C PRO A 42 7.01 9.70 6.31
N LEU A 43 6.18 8.81 6.90
CA LEU A 43 6.65 7.53 7.44
C LEU A 43 6.06 6.32 6.72
N ASN A 44 6.94 5.54 6.12
CA ASN A 44 6.64 4.17 5.71
C ASN A 44 7.29 3.18 6.67
N ILE A 45 6.75 1.96 6.78
CA ILE A 45 7.29 0.97 7.72
C ILE A 45 8.69 0.54 7.26
N THR A 46 8.91 0.44 5.94
CA THR A 46 10.26 0.15 5.44
C THR A 46 11.23 1.33 5.63
N LEU A 47 10.76 2.59 5.66
CA LEU A 47 11.62 3.73 6.00
C LEU A 47 12.11 3.62 7.44
N VAL A 48 11.22 3.28 8.39
CA VAL A 48 11.60 3.03 9.78
C VAL A 48 12.66 1.94 9.86
N LEU A 49 12.46 0.81 9.18
CA LEU A 49 13.45 -0.27 9.13
C LEU A 49 14.82 0.22 8.62
N ARG A 50 14.83 1.00 7.53
CA ARG A 50 16.05 1.54 6.93
C ARG A 50 16.77 2.53 7.86
N LEU A 51 16.03 3.36 8.60
CA LEU A 51 16.62 4.24 9.62
C LEU A 51 17.27 3.43 10.74
N MET A 52 16.64 2.35 11.18
CA MET A 52 17.22 1.46 12.19
C MET A 52 18.49 0.77 11.66
N LEU A 53 18.49 0.33 10.39
CA LEU A 53 19.67 -0.24 9.75
C LEU A 53 20.80 0.78 9.56
N LEU A 54 20.47 2.05 9.28
CA LEU A 54 21.45 3.13 9.19
C LEU A 54 22.16 3.32 10.52
N VAL A 55 21.40 3.44 11.62
CA VAL A 55 21.96 3.59 12.97
C VAL A 55 22.74 2.35 13.40
N ALA A 56 22.34 1.16 12.92
CA ALA A 56 23.01 -0.09 13.20
C ALA A 56 24.39 -0.22 12.56
N LYS A 57 24.49 0.19 11.29
CA LYS A 57 25.66 -0.04 10.43
C LYS A 57 26.61 1.16 10.35
N ALA A 58 26.21 2.33 10.84
CA ALA A 58 27.06 3.51 10.81
C ALA A 58 28.27 3.36 11.72
N ASP A 59 29.42 3.81 11.22
CA ASP A 59 30.68 3.90 11.98
C ASP A 59 30.52 4.90 13.13
N ASP A 60 29.94 6.08 12.84
CA ASP A 60 29.51 7.06 13.83
C ASP A 60 28.02 6.89 14.16
N LYS A 61 27.78 6.22 15.29
CA LYS A 61 26.42 5.96 15.77
C LYS A 61 25.69 7.23 16.25
N GLU A 62 26.41 8.23 16.75
CA GLU A 62 25.77 9.44 17.28
C GLU A 62 25.33 10.37 16.15
N ASP A 63 26.16 10.55 15.12
CA ASP A 63 25.77 11.27 13.90
C ASP A 63 24.58 10.58 13.19
N ALA A 64 24.62 9.25 13.06
CA ALA A 64 23.52 8.49 12.46
C ALA A 64 22.20 8.64 13.24
N LYS A 65 22.24 8.63 14.58
CA LYS A 65 21.07 8.91 15.42
C LYS A 65 20.56 10.32 15.24
N ALA A 66 21.46 11.32 15.22
CA ALA A 66 21.08 12.72 15.03
C ALA A 66 20.38 12.92 13.67
N LYS A 67 20.88 12.31 12.60
CA LYS A 67 20.28 12.30 11.26
C LYS A 67 18.92 11.60 11.22
N ALA A 68 18.78 10.45 11.88
CA ALA A 68 17.50 9.76 11.96
C ALA A 68 16.46 10.59 12.74
N LEU A 69 16.86 11.20 13.85
CA LEU A 69 16.00 12.05 14.67
C LEU A 69 15.60 13.33 13.94
N SER A 70 16.51 13.96 13.18
CA SER A 70 16.19 15.17 12.44
C SER A 70 15.10 14.92 11.38
N LEU A 71 15.18 13.80 10.66
CA LEU A 71 14.15 13.39 9.70
C LEU A 71 12.78 13.21 10.37
N LEU A 72 12.73 12.56 11.53
CA LEU A 72 11.49 12.32 12.27
C LEU A 72 10.91 13.58 12.93
N GLN A 73 11.77 14.49 13.40
CA GLN A 73 11.37 15.68 14.15
C GLN A 73 10.94 16.85 13.28
N TYR A 74 11.57 17.03 12.11
CA TYR A 74 11.41 18.20 11.25
C TYR A 74 10.61 17.90 9.96
N SER A 75 9.62 17.00 10.04
CA SER A 75 8.72 16.79 8.91
C SER A 75 7.86 18.03 8.67
N LEU A 76 7.70 18.43 7.40
CA LEU A 76 6.81 19.50 6.97
C LEU A 76 5.36 19.27 7.46
N MET A 77 4.94 18.01 7.62
CA MET A 77 3.61 17.67 8.12
C MET A 77 3.41 18.06 9.59
N SER A 78 4.50 18.01 10.38
CA SER A 78 4.50 18.38 11.80
C SER A 78 4.81 19.85 12.06
N PHE A 79 5.14 20.62 11.02
CA PHE A 79 5.50 22.03 11.15
C PHE A 79 4.34 22.83 11.77
N LYS A 80 4.58 23.44 12.94
CA LYS A 80 3.60 24.17 13.76
C LYS A 80 2.37 23.33 14.18
N ARG A 81 2.47 21.99 14.18
CA ARG A 81 1.36 21.07 14.53
C ARG A 81 1.81 20.00 15.53
N PRO A 82 1.79 20.28 16.86
CA PRO A 82 2.29 19.35 17.87
C PRO A 82 1.49 18.04 17.95
N LYS A 83 0.17 18.09 17.74
CA LYS A 83 -0.71 16.90 17.72
C LYS A 83 -0.26 15.86 16.67
N VAL A 84 0.06 16.34 15.47
CA VAL A 84 0.56 15.51 14.37
C VAL A 84 1.91 14.89 14.71
N LYS A 85 2.79 15.63 15.39
CA LYS A 85 4.08 15.10 15.89
C LYS A 85 3.86 13.96 16.90
N CYS A 86 2.91 14.08 17.81
CA CYS A 86 2.56 13.00 18.73
C CYS A 86 2.02 11.77 18.00
N MET A 87 1.12 11.95 17.03
CA MET A 87 0.62 10.85 16.20
C MET A 87 1.74 10.13 15.44
N LEU A 88 2.70 10.88 14.86
CA LEU A 88 3.86 10.29 14.20
C LEU A 88 4.72 9.44 15.13
N LYS A 89 4.87 9.83 16.41
CA LYS A 89 5.58 9.02 17.41
C LYS A 89 4.84 7.70 17.68
N PHE A 90 3.52 7.74 17.84
CA PHE A 90 2.73 6.51 17.99
C PHE A 90 2.84 5.62 16.76
N TYR A 91 2.81 6.20 15.57
CA TYR A 91 2.98 5.45 14.33
C TYR A 91 4.38 4.83 14.21
N PHE A 92 5.42 5.53 14.67
CA PHE A 92 6.78 4.98 14.74
C PHE A 92 6.86 3.79 15.69
N ILE A 93 6.23 3.88 16.87
CA ILE A 93 6.15 2.76 17.83
C ILE A 93 5.39 1.58 17.21
N TYR A 94 4.26 1.83 16.56
CA TYR A 94 3.51 0.81 15.82
C TYR A 94 4.37 0.14 14.75
N SER A 95 5.10 0.94 13.96
CA SER A 95 6.01 0.44 12.91
C SER A 95 7.09 -0.47 13.51
N LEU A 96 7.68 -0.10 14.65
CA LEU A 96 8.64 -0.95 15.37
C LEU A 96 8.00 -2.25 15.85
N GLN A 97 6.82 -2.20 16.48
CA GLN A 97 6.10 -3.40 16.91
C GLN A 97 5.77 -4.32 15.74
N PHE A 98 5.38 -3.75 14.60
CA PHE A 98 5.13 -4.47 13.37
C PHE A 98 6.39 -5.16 12.84
N LEU A 99 7.51 -4.44 12.77
CA LEU A 99 8.80 -4.99 12.31
C LEU A 99 9.29 -6.14 13.20
N VAL A 100 9.11 -6.03 14.51
CA VAL A 100 9.46 -7.10 15.45
C VAL A 100 8.62 -8.36 15.21
N ARG A 101 7.32 -8.21 14.99
CA ARG A 101 6.38 -9.33 14.82
C ARG A 101 6.51 -10.03 13.46
N GLU A 102 6.47 -9.28 12.37
CA GLU A 102 6.36 -9.86 11.02
C GLU A 102 7.72 -10.08 10.35
N VAL A 103 8.69 -9.18 10.54
CA VAL A 103 10.03 -9.30 9.94
C VAL A 103 10.98 -10.09 10.85
N ARG A 104 10.51 -10.51 12.03
CA ARG A 104 11.32 -11.11 13.12
C ARG A 104 12.55 -10.27 13.44
N PHE A 105 12.45 -8.95 13.25
CA PHE A 105 13.51 -8.03 13.60
C PHE A 105 13.68 -8.08 15.12
N LYS A 106 14.84 -8.50 15.60
CA LYS A 106 15.18 -8.44 17.02
C LYS A 106 15.90 -7.11 17.28
N PRO A 107 15.23 -6.09 17.86
CA PRO A 107 15.92 -4.91 18.35
C PRO A 107 16.73 -5.34 19.58
N VAL A 108 17.97 -5.78 19.36
CA VAL A 108 18.91 -5.95 20.45
C VAL A 108 19.35 -4.54 20.85
N PHE A 109 18.74 -4.01 21.92
CA PHE A 109 19.15 -2.75 22.55
C PHE A 109 20.55 -2.85 23.19
N THR A 110 21.14 -4.05 23.23
CA THR A 110 22.50 -4.32 23.71
C THR A 110 23.53 -4.02 22.60
N LYS A 111 24.01 -2.77 22.55
CA LYS A 111 25.20 -2.25 21.83
C LYS A 111 25.31 -2.43 20.30
N VAL A 112 24.61 -3.37 19.67
CA VAL A 112 24.64 -3.60 18.20
C VAL A 112 23.25 -4.03 17.72
N MET A 113 22.63 -3.21 16.87
CA MET A 113 21.46 -3.63 16.11
C MET A 113 21.89 -4.59 14.99
N CYS A 114 22.09 -5.87 15.31
CA CYS A 114 22.36 -6.86 14.26
C CYS A 114 21.10 -7.08 13.41
N SER A 115 21.23 -6.91 12.09
CA SER A 115 20.18 -7.23 11.12
C SER A 115 20.05 -8.75 10.99
N VAL A 116 19.45 -9.39 11.99
CA VAL A 116 19.20 -10.84 11.97
C VAL A 116 17.91 -11.09 11.19
N GLY A 117 17.98 -11.86 10.10
CA GLY A 117 16.83 -12.34 9.32
C GLY A 117 16.50 -11.53 8.06
N TYR A 118 15.22 -11.36 7.76
CA TYR A 118 14.71 -10.81 6.49
C TYR A 118 14.82 -9.27 6.36
N ALA A 119 15.40 -8.58 7.34
CA ALA A 119 15.48 -7.12 7.38
C ALA A 119 16.22 -6.50 6.19
N GLY A 120 17.30 -7.15 5.74
CA GLY A 120 18.04 -6.74 4.54
C GLY A 120 17.19 -6.84 3.28
N LEU A 121 16.53 -7.99 3.09
CA LEU A 121 15.66 -8.23 1.94
C LEU A 121 14.51 -7.22 1.86
N VAL A 122 13.81 -6.99 2.97
CA VAL A 122 12.69 -6.03 3.03
C VAL A 122 13.16 -4.61 2.70
N SER A 123 14.36 -4.24 3.18
CA SER A 123 14.95 -2.92 2.96
C SER A 123 15.37 -2.70 1.51
N HIS A 124 15.88 -3.75 0.84
CA HIS A 124 16.15 -3.70 -0.59
C HIS A 124 14.86 -3.58 -1.41
N LEU A 125 13.80 -4.29 -1.03
CA LEU A 125 12.49 -4.25 -1.70
C LEU A 125 11.56 -3.11 -1.22
N HIS A 126 12.10 -2.01 -0.70
CA HIS A 126 11.30 -0.92 -0.12
C HIS A 126 10.35 -0.24 -1.11
N TYR A 127 10.67 -0.24 -2.40
CA TYR A 127 9.83 0.32 -3.46
C TYR A 127 8.56 -0.49 -3.74
N HIS A 128 8.49 -1.74 -3.24
CA HIS A 128 7.36 -2.63 -3.41
C HIS A 128 6.53 -2.82 -2.12
N GLU A 129 6.53 -1.83 -1.21
CA GLU A 129 5.61 -1.84 -0.07
C GLU A 129 4.15 -1.79 -0.57
N PRO A 130 3.24 -2.69 -0.11
CA PRO A 130 3.36 -3.65 1.00
C PRO A 130 3.71 -5.11 0.62
N SER A 131 3.97 -5.38 -0.66
CA SER A 131 4.26 -6.73 -1.16
C SER A 131 5.55 -7.33 -0.60
N ASN A 132 6.53 -6.49 -0.25
CA ASN A 132 7.77 -6.90 0.42
C ASN A 132 7.52 -7.66 1.74
N PHE A 133 6.60 -7.18 2.59
CA PHE A 133 6.26 -7.83 3.86
C PHE A 133 5.42 -9.10 3.65
N ALA A 134 4.51 -9.10 2.67
CA ALA A 134 3.75 -10.29 2.33
C ALA A 134 4.67 -11.43 1.84
N LEU A 135 5.70 -11.10 1.06
CA LEU A 135 6.72 -12.07 0.63
C LEU A 135 7.45 -12.68 1.83
N VAL A 136 7.86 -11.88 2.82
CA VAL A 136 8.46 -12.42 4.06
C VAL A 136 7.50 -13.34 4.80
N SER A 137 6.21 -12.99 4.90
CA SER A 137 5.23 -13.88 5.54
C SER A 137 5.07 -15.21 4.78
N MET A 138 5.27 -15.25 3.47
CA MET A 138 5.24 -16.48 2.67
C MET A 138 6.53 -17.30 2.84
N LEU A 139 7.69 -16.64 2.92
CA LEU A 139 8.99 -17.27 3.18
C LEU A 139 9.04 -17.92 4.56
N VAL A 140 8.57 -17.22 5.59
CA VAL A 140 8.52 -17.73 6.98
C VAL A 140 7.65 -19.00 7.08
N LYS A 141 6.63 -19.13 6.24
CA LYS A 141 5.77 -20.31 6.15
C LYS A 141 6.34 -21.44 5.29
N GLY A 142 7.47 -21.22 4.61
CA GLY A 142 8.08 -22.20 3.71
C GLY A 142 7.26 -22.51 2.46
N LEU A 143 6.36 -21.61 2.02
CA LEU A 143 5.51 -21.89 0.85
C LEU A 143 6.31 -22.05 -0.43
N PHE A 144 7.36 -21.24 -0.62
CA PHE A 144 8.26 -21.38 -1.76
C PHE A 144 9.05 -22.69 -1.71
N HIS A 145 9.39 -23.19 -0.51
CA HIS A 145 10.06 -24.48 -0.37
C HIS A 145 9.14 -25.65 -0.76
N LYS A 146 7.84 -25.54 -0.47
CA LYS A 146 6.83 -26.53 -0.88
C LYS A 146 6.56 -26.52 -2.39
N LEU A 147 6.60 -25.34 -3.03
CA LEU A 147 6.42 -25.23 -4.49
C LEU A 147 7.64 -25.69 -5.26
N CYS A 148 8.84 -25.27 -4.84
CA CYS A 148 10.09 -25.51 -5.56
C CYS A 148 10.69 -26.85 -5.17
N VAL A 149 9.99 -27.95 -5.42
CA VAL A 149 10.55 -29.31 -5.29
C VAL A 149 11.33 -29.62 -6.59
N PRO A 150 12.65 -29.82 -6.53
CA PRO A 150 13.44 -30.08 -7.72
C PRO A 150 13.13 -31.49 -8.25
N VAL A 151 12.97 -31.59 -9.57
CA VAL A 151 12.92 -32.87 -10.28
C VAL A 151 14.33 -33.16 -10.78
N ILE A 152 14.87 -34.33 -10.44
CA ILE A 152 16.19 -34.75 -10.93
C ILE A 152 15.95 -35.45 -12.26
N VAL A 153 16.33 -34.80 -13.35
CA VAL A 153 16.36 -35.39 -14.69
C VAL A 153 17.83 -35.36 -15.13
N ASP A 154 18.38 -36.52 -15.48
CA ASP A 154 19.77 -36.69 -15.95
C ASP A 154 20.84 -36.06 -15.03
N GLY A 155 20.67 -36.19 -13.71
CA GLY A 155 21.62 -35.68 -12.71
C GLY A 155 21.60 -34.15 -12.52
N LYS A 156 20.79 -33.41 -13.28
CA LYS A 156 20.57 -31.97 -13.11
C LYS A 156 19.27 -31.72 -12.35
N LYS A 157 19.33 -30.85 -11.34
CA LYS A 157 18.14 -30.36 -10.63
C LYS A 157 17.41 -29.39 -11.56
N THR A 158 16.29 -29.84 -12.12
CA THR A 158 15.45 -29.03 -13.00
C THR A 158 14.07 -28.85 -12.37
N PHE A 159 13.42 -27.73 -12.68
CA PHE A 159 12.06 -27.46 -12.22
C PHE A 159 11.08 -27.76 -13.34
N SER A 160 9.93 -28.34 -12.98
CA SER A 160 8.84 -28.50 -13.95
C SER A 160 8.38 -27.12 -14.47
N GLU A 161 8.04 -27.05 -15.75
CA GLU A 161 7.51 -25.85 -16.39
C GLU A 161 6.27 -25.30 -15.67
N ASP A 162 5.42 -26.20 -15.14
CA ASP A 162 4.23 -25.83 -14.35
C ASP A 162 4.59 -25.10 -13.04
N VAL A 163 5.71 -25.49 -12.40
CA VAL A 163 6.20 -24.86 -11.17
C VAL A 163 6.74 -23.47 -11.48
N MET A 164 7.48 -23.32 -12.57
CA MET A 164 7.98 -22.04 -13.04
C MET A 164 6.83 -21.10 -13.43
N GLU A 165 5.82 -21.61 -14.14
CA GLU A 165 4.62 -20.85 -14.49
C GLU A 165 3.91 -20.36 -13.22
N THR A 166 3.73 -21.26 -12.24
CA THR A 166 3.10 -20.92 -10.96
C THR A 166 3.91 -19.87 -10.18
N LEU A 167 5.24 -19.95 -10.22
CA LEU A 167 6.13 -18.97 -9.60
C LEU A 167 6.01 -17.58 -10.27
N VAL A 168 5.94 -17.53 -11.60
CA VAL A 168 5.67 -16.30 -12.36
C VAL A 168 4.33 -15.70 -11.96
N VAL A 169 3.28 -16.54 -11.81
CA VAL A 169 1.97 -16.08 -11.34
C VAL A 169 2.07 -15.49 -9.94
N VAL A 170 2.74 -16.14 -8.99
CA VAL A 170 2.90 -15.62 -7.61
C VAL A 170 3.65 -14.29 -7.62
N LEU A 171 4.76 -14.19 -8.35
CA LEU A 171 5.56 -12.96 -8.43
C LEU A 171 4.82 -11.83 -9.15
N ALA A 172 4.04 -12.14 -10.19
CA ALA A 172 3.16 -11.17 -10.85
C ALA A 172 2.09 -10.61 -9.90
N HIS A 173 1.53 -11.45 -9.01
CA HIS A 173 0.59 -10.98 -7.98
C HIS A 173 1.26 -10.13 -6.90
N LEU A 174 2.54 -10.34 -6.61
CA LEU A 174 3.25 -9.57 -5.59
C LEU A 174 3.78 -8.26 -6.16
N PHE A 175 4.59 -8.31 -7.22
CA PHE A 175 5.35 -7.18 -7.74
C PHE A 175 4.78 -6.61 -9.05
N GLY A 176 4.21 -7.46 -9.90
CA GLY A 176 3.69 -7.09 -11.23
C GLY A 176 2.24 -6.61 -11.27
N LYS A 177 1.76 -5.93 -10.23
CA LYS A 177 0.33 -5.55 -10.16
C LYS A 177 -0.01 -4.42 -11.13
N ARG A 178 -0.60 -4.76 -12.27
CA ARG A 178 -1.27 -3.81 -13.16
C ARG A 178 -2.74 -4.15 -13.26
N TYR A 179 -3.59 -3.18 -12.95
CA TYR A 179 -5.04 -3.37 -12.98
C TYR A 179 -5.59 -2.99 -14.34
N LEU A 180 -6.39 -3.89 -14.92
CA LEU A 180 -7.19 -3.62 -16.09
C LEU A 180 -8.56 -3.06 -15.65
N PRO A 181 -9.11 -2.09 -16.40
CA PRO A 181 -10.41 -1.54 -16.09
C PRO A 181 -11.50 -2.62 -16.19
N PRO A 182 -12.60 -2.54 -15.42
CA PRO A 182 -13.67 -3.55 -15.43
C PRO A 182 -14.28 -3.80 -16.82
N CYS A 183 -14.25 -2.80 -17.69
CA CYS A 183 -14.72 -2.90 -19.08
C CYS A 183 -13.88 -3.84 -19.96
N ALA A 184 -12.63 -4.14 -19.58
CA ALA A 184 -11.73 -5.01 -20.35
C ALA A 184 -12.32 -6.42 -20.58
N LYS A 185 -13.20 -6.90 -19.69
CA LYS A 185 -13.92 -8.16 -19.88
C LYS A 185 -14.78 -8.20 -21.14
N LYS A 186 -15.33 -7.06 -21.57
CA LYS A 186 -16.14 -6.98 -22.80
C LYS A 186 -15.30 -7.23 -24.05
N PHE A 187 -14.01 -6.91 -23.99
CA PHE A 187 -13.05 -7.09 -25.09
C PHE A 187 -12.40 -8.47 -25.10
N LYS A 188 -12.75 -9.37 -24.16
CA LYS A 188 -12.14 -10.71 -24.04
C LYS A 188 -12.23 -11.55 -25.32
N LYS A 189 -13.21 -11.29 -26.19
CA LYS A 189 -13.39 -12.00 -27.48
C LYS A 189 -12.40 -11.55 -28.57
N VAL A 190 -11.69 -10.45 -28.39
CA VAL A 190 -10.80 -9.85 -29.41
C VAL A 190 -9.35 -10.35 -29.27
N PHE A 191 -8.95 -10.83 -28.09
CA PHE A 191 -7.60 -11.31 -27.85
C PHE A 191 -7.47 -12.76 -28.34
N SER A 192 -6.70 -12.98 -29.40
CA SER A 192 -6.61 -14.25 -30.12
C SER A 192 -5.58 -15.22 -29.53
N HIS A 193 -4.50 -14.71 -28.90
CA HIS A 193 -3.41 -15.55 -28.40
C HIS A 193 -2.87 -15.19 -27.01
N SER A 194 -3.05 -13.96 -26.53
CA SER A 194 -2.49 -13.51 -25.26
C SER A 194 -3.33 -13.87 -24.03
N MET A 195 -2.67 -14.33 -22.96
CA MET A 195 -3.26 -14.46 -21.64
C MET A 195 -3.37 -13.09 -20.97
N VAL A 196 -4.41 -12.31 -21.31
CA VAL A 196 -4.55 -10.94 -20.80
C VAL A 196 -4.89 -10.87 -19.30
N PHE A 197 -5.59 -11.88 -18.79
CA PHE A 197 -6.02 -11.92 -17.39
C PHE A 197 -5.15 -12.87 -16.57
N LEU A 198 -4.55 -12.33 -15.50
CA LEU A 198 -3.73 -13.11 -14.59
C LEU A 198 -4.57 -14.21 -13.92
N ARG A 199 -4.00 -15.43 -13.87
CA ARG A 199 -4.59 -16.59 -13.18
C ARG A 199 -4.81 -16.26 -11.71
N HIS A 200 -5.64 -17.04 -11.01
CA HIS A 200 -5.77 -16.88 -9.57
C HIS A 200 -4.51 -17.34 -8.83
N LEU A 201 -4.22 -16.67 -7.71
CA LEU A 201 -3.15 -17.07 -6.81
C LEU A 201 -3.45 -18.49 -6.26
N PRO A 202 -2.45 -19.38 -6.16
CA PRO A 202 -2.66 -20.70 -5.56
C PRO A 202 -3.30 -20.62 -4.18
N GLU A 203 -4.14 -21.59 -3.82
CA GLU A 203 -4.97 -21.53 -2.62
C GLU A 203 -4.14 -21.35 -1.34
N ASP A 204 -3.01 -22.04 -1.24
CA ASP A 204 -2.07 -21.92 -0.12
C ASP A 204 -1.53 -20.50 0.06
N PHE A 205 -1.17 -19.86 -1.06
CA PHE A 205 -0.65 -18.49 -1.06
C PHE A 205 -1.77 -17.49 -0.75
N ALA A 206 -2.97 -17.72 -1.28
CA ALA A 206 -4.13 -16.90 -0.97
C ALA A 206 -4.53 -17.00 0.50
N ALA A 207 -4.49 -18.19 1.09
CA ALA A 207 -4.72 -18.42 2.51
C ALA A 207 -3.66 -17.71 3.37
N ALA A 208 -2.38 -17.82 3.01
CA ALA A 208 -1.32 -17.14 3.74
C ALA A 208 -1.45 -15.61 3.71
N VAL A 209 -1.86 -15.03 2.58
CA VAL A 209 -2.13 -13.58 2.47
C VAL A 209 -3.35 -13.17 3.31
N LYS A 210 -4.42 -13.98 3.31
CA LYS A 210 -5.60 -13.70 4.13
C LYS A 210 -5.25 -13.68 5.62
N GLU A 211 -4.46 -14.64 6.08
CA GLU A 211 -4.00 -14.72 7.46
C GLU A 211 -3.08 -13.55 7.82
N TYR A 212 -2.12 -13.21 6.95
CA TYR A 212 -1.26 -12.03 7.09
C TYR A 212 -2.10 -10.75 7.24
N ASN A 213 -3.04 -10.51 6.32
CA ASN A 213 -3.92 -9.35 6.38
C ASN A 213 -4.78 -9.33 7.68
N ALA A 214 -5.22 -10.49 8.17
CA ALA A 214 -5.98 -10.58 9.42
C ALA A 214 -5.13 -10.16 10.64
N ARG A 215 -3.88 -10.59 10.73
CA ARG A 215 -2.95 -10.16 11.81
C ARG A 215 -2.69 -8.66 11.80
N ILE A 216 -2.53 -8.08 10.61
CA ILE A 216 -2.28 -6.65 10.44
C ILE A 216 -3.50 -5.85 10.82
N ARG A 217 -4.68 -6.25 10.37
CA ARG A 217 -5.94 -5.61 10.77
C ARG A 217 -6.10 -5.54 12.29
N LYS A 218 -5.78 -6.64 12.98
CA LYS A 218 -5.84 -6.69 14.45
C LYS A 218 -4.84 -5.70 15.08
N SER A 219 -3.58 -5.74 14.64
CA SER A 219 -2.53 -4.87 15.18
C SER A 219 -2.80 -3.39 14.92
N PHE A 220 -3.25 -3.06 13.70
CA PHE A 220 -3.60 -1.69 13.31
C PHE A 220 -4.87 -1.20 14.00
N GLY A 221 -5.87 -2.07 14.20
CA GLY A 221 -7.07 -1.73 14.98
C GLY A 221 -6.73 -1.32 16.41
N SER A 222 -5.83 -2.06 17.09
CA SER A 222 -5.33 -1.66 18.41
C SER A 222 -4.58 -0.33 18.40
N PHE A 223 -3.82 -0.05 17.33
CA PHE A 223 -3.17 1.25 17.14
C PHE A 223 -4.20 2.39 16.99
N LEU A 224 -5.23 2.22 16.15
CA LEU A 224 -6.30 3.21 15.97
C LEU A 224 -7.02 3.51 17.30
N LEU A 225 -7.35 2.49 18.09
CA LEU A 225 -7.95 2.65 19.42
C LEU A 225 -7.04 3.37 20.43
N THR A 226 -5.72 3.28 20.26
CA THR A 226 -4.77 4.00 21.12
C THR A 226 -4.68 5.46 20.70
N VAL A 227 -4.66 5.72 19.39
CA VAL A 227 -4.54 7.05 18.82
C VAL A 227 -5.85 7.84 18.92
N SER A 228 -7.01 7.18 18.97
CA SER A 228 -8.31 7.84 19.19
C SER A 228 -8.36 8.62 20.50
N LYS A 229 -7.65 8.18 21.53
CA LYS A 229 -7.49 8.94 22.80
C LYS A 229 -6.77 10.29 22.65
N LEU A 230 -6.06 10.49 21.54
CA LEU A 230 -5.38 11.74 21.21
C LEU A 230 -6.26 12.69 20.37
N ALA A 231 -7.41 12.22 19.89
CA ALA A 231 -8.31 13.02 19.08
C ALA A 231 -8.94 14.15 19.88
N ASP A 232 -9.25 15.25 19.19
CA ASP A 232 -9.89 16.41 19.80
C ASP A 232 -11.39 16.33 19.60
N GLY A 233 -12.12 15.89 20.64
CA GLY A 233 -13.57 15.74 20.59
C GLY A 233 -14.27 17.01 20.10
N SER A 234 -13.81 18.20 20.51
CA SER A 234 -14.42 19.48 20.11
C SER A 234 -14.40 19.74 18.61
N GLN A 235 -13.36 19.26 17.91
CA GLN A 235 -13.25 19.40 16.46
C GLN A 235 -14.00 18.30 15.71
N GLU A 236 -14.13 17.11 16.30
CA GLU A 236 -14.85 15.98 15.69
C GLU A 236 -16.36 16.20 15.64
N TYR A 237 -16.92 16.95 16.60
CA TYR A 237 -18.35 17.32 16.59
C TYR A 237 -18.66 18.48 15.62
N ARG A 238 -17.65 19.07 14.98
CA ARG A 238 -17.84 20.16 14.01
C ARG A 238 -17.83 19.62 12.59
N ARG A 239 -18.76 20.10 11.75
CA ARG A 239 -18.79 19.69 10.33
C ARG A 239 -17.65 20.31 9.51
N PRO A 240 -16.96 19.55 8.63
CA PRO A 240 -15.80 20.03 7.88
C PRO A 240 -16.04 21.22 6.94
N LEU A 241 -17.25 21.32 6.39
CA LEU A 241 -17.58 22.28 5.32
C LEU A 241 -18.44 23.45 5.81
N SER A 242 -19.37 23.18 6.72
CA SER A 242 -20.30 24.19 7.24
C SER A 242 -19.88 24.75 8.60
N GLU A 243 -18.89 24.14 9.25
CA GLU A 243 -18.38 24.52 10.59
C GLU A 243 -19.44 24.55 11.70
N ILE A 244 -20.62 23.96 11.45
CA ILE A 244 -21.71 23.83 12.42
C ILE A 244 -21.24 22.88 13.52
N ASP A 245 -21.40 23.34 14.75
CA ASP A 245 -21.02 22.61 15.96
C ASP A 245 -22.19 21.77 16.49
N PHE A 246 -21.94 20.50 16.75
CA PHE A 246 -22.89 19.55 17.34
C PHE A 246 -22.50 19.15 18.76
N SER A 247 -21.65 19.93 19.44
CA SER A 247 -21.34 19.73 20.87
C SER A 247 -22.53 20.09 21.77
N GLY A 248 -23.55 19.21 21.78
CA GLY A 248 -24.69 19.27 22.69
C GLY A 248 -24.51 18.39 23.92
N LYS A 249 -25.31 18.64 24.97
CA LYS A 249 -25.43 17.71 26.11
C LYS A 249 -26.10 16.41 25.64
N GLU A 250 -25.59 15.28 26.11
CA GLU A 250 -26.17 13.96 25.85
C GLU A 250 -27.64 13.94 26.32
N CYS A 251 -28.55 13.67 25.39
CA CYS A 251 -29.95 13.47 25.70
C CYS A 251 -30.16 11.96 25.91
N GLU A 252 -29.72 11.46 27.06
CA GLU A 252 -29.80 10.03 27.41
C GLU A 252 -31.26 9.55 27.54
N ASP A 253 -32.21 10.47 27.74
CA ASP A 253 -33.63 10.18 27.98
C ASP A 253 -34.45 9.87 26.71
N SER A 254 -33.84 9.86 25.53
CA SER A 254 -34.56 9.70 24.26
C SER A 254 -34.50 8.26 23.72
N GLU A 255 -35.68 7.67 23.46
CA GLU A 255 -35.83 6.35 22.81
C GLU A 255 -35.15 6.28 21.43
N LEU A 256 -34.91 7.42 20.77
CA LEU A 256 -34.17 7.48 19.50
C LEU A 256 -32.70 7.07 19.65
N VAL A 257 -32.09 7.30 20.82
CA VAL A 257 -30.67 6.95 21.05
C VAL A 257 -30.49 5.43 21.06
N SER A 258 -31.40 4.68 21.69
CA SER A 258 -31.35 3.22 21.71
C SER A 258 -31.59 2.60 20.33
N HIS A 259 -32.37 3.26 19.47
CA HIS A 259 -32.58 2.84 18.07
C HIS A 259 -31.41 3.18 17.14
N LEU A 260 -30.74 4.33 17.31
CA LEU A 260 -29.62 4.76 16.48
C LEU A 260 -28.28 4.13 16.91
N MET A 261 -28.16 3.75 18.18
CA MET A 261 -26.98 3.12 18.76
C MET A 261 -27.31 1.71 19.27
N PRO A 262 -27.70 0.76 18.40
CA PRO A 262 -27.99 -0.59 18.85
C PRO A 262 -26.69 -1.27 19.32
N GLY A 263 -26.65 -1.67 20.59
CA GLY A 263 -25.61 -2.53 21.17
C GLY A 263 -24.56 -1.82 22.06
N THR A 264 -23.78 -2.62 22.78
CA THR A 264 -22.74 -2.18 23.73
C THR A 264 -21.34 -2.08 23.10
N GLU A 265 -21.26 -2.02 21.77
CA GLU A 265 -19.98 -2.01 21.07
C GLU A 265 -19.28 -0.66 21.19
N SER A 266 -17.94 -0.67 21.34
CA SER A 266 -17.17 0.56 21.41
C SER A 266 -17.14 1.29 20.06
N ARG A 267 -17.29 2.62 20.10
CA ARG A 267 -17.28 3.52 18.93
C ARG A 267 -16.35 4.70 19.15
N SER A 268 -15.20 4.42 19.76
CA SER A 268 -14.24 5.43 20.24
C SER A 268 -13.32 5.97 19.14
N ALA A 269 -13.06 5.19 18.10
CA ALA A 269 -12.16 5.54 17.01
C ALA A 269 -12.89 5.93 15.72
N VAL A 270 -14.23 5.89 15.74
CA VAL A 270 -15.12 6.25 14.64
C VAL A 270 -15.57 7.71 14.77
N SER A 271 -15.64 8.44 13.66
CA SER A 271 -16.22 9.78 13.64
C SER A 271 -17.68 9.76 14.12
N PRO A 272 -18.12 10.71 14.97
CA PRO A 272 -19.49 10.77 15.45
C PRO A 272 -20.54 10.76 14.33
N PHE A 273 -20.23 11.35 13.18
CA PHE A 273 -21.13 11.38 12.02
C PHE A 273 -21.22 10.04 11.29
N ALA A 274 -20.10 9.30 11.23
CA ALA A 274 -20.06 7.97 10.62
C ALA A 274 -20.71 6.91 11.53
N CYS A 275 -20.63 7.12 12.85
CA CYS A 275 -21.27 6.29 13.87
C CYS A 275 -22.79 6.15 13.66
N LEU A 276 -23.46 7.20 13.17
CA LEU A 276 -24.90 7.19 12.84
C LEU A 276 -25.27 6.19 11.74
N SER A 277 -24.29 5.74 10.94
CA SER A 277 -24.48 4.68 9.93
C SER A 277 -24.29 3.27 10.52
N ASN A 278 -24.28 3.15 11.85
CA ASN A 278 -24.04 1.91 12.61
C ASN A 278 -22.66 1.28 12.35
N ILE A 279 -21.63 2.11 12.13
CA ILE A 279 -20.24 1.67 11.98
C ILE A 279 -19.59 1.63 13.36
N THR A 280 -18.99 0.48 13.73
CA THR A 280 -18.32 0.32 15.04
C THR A 280 -16.80 0.25 14.94
N ASP A 281 -16.11 0.27 16.08
CA ASP A 281 -14.64 0.15 16.11
C ASP A 281 -14.15 -1.19 15.48
N GLN A 282 -15.01 -2.20 15.42
CA GLN A 282 -14.69 -3.49 14.80
C GLN A 282 -14.69 -3.43 13.26
N ASP A 283 -15.50 -2.53 12.68
CA ASP A 283 -15.63 -2.30 11.24
C ASP A 283 -14.50 -1.44 10.67
N LEU A 284 -13.77 -0.72 11.53
CA LEU A 284 -12.55 0.02 11.16
C LEU A 284 -11.39 -0.91 10.73
N ARG A 285 -11.54 -2.24 10.83
CA ARG A 285 -10.53 -3.20 10.39
C ARG A 285 -10.31 -3.06 8.87
N PRO A 286 -9.11 -2.65 8.43
CA PRO A 286 -8.89 -2.20 7.06
C PRO A 286 -9.06 -3.36 6.05
N GLY A 287 -10.03 -3.25 5.15
CA GLY A 287 -10.39 -4.31 4.20
C GLY A 287 -11.58 -3.99 3.29
N CYS A 288 -12.39 -2.99 3.66
CA CYS A 288 -13.41 -2.42 2.79
C CYS A 288 -13.03 -0.96 2.46
N PRO A 289 -12.90 -0.59 1.18
CA PRO A 289 -12.69 0.82 0.79
C PRO A 289 -13.84 1.76 1.19
N ARG A 290 -14.97 1.21 1.66
CA ARG A 290 -16.16 1.96 2.10
C ARG A 290 -16.03 2.61 3.48
N HIS A 291 -15.07 2.22 4.32
CA HIS A 291 -14.98 2.71 5.72
C HIS A 291 -13.81 3.69 5.97
N LEU A 292 -13.09 4.11 4.92
CA LEU A 292 -12.06 5.17 5.02
C LEU A 292 -12.56 6.50 5.63
N PRO A 293 -13.76 7.01 5.30
CA PRO A 293 -14.23 8.28 5.87
C PRO A 293 -14.76 8.13 7.31
N ALA A 294 -14.70 6.93 7.91
CA ALA A 294 -15.21 6.69 9.24
C ALA A 294 -14.18 6.94 10.35
N ILE A 295 -12.88 7.10 10.03
CA ILE A 295 -11.84 7.46 11.03
C ILE A 295 -12.02 8.93 11.43
N LEU A 296 -11.72 9.22 12.71
CA LEU A 296 -11.69 10.58 13.27
C LEU A 296 -10.91 11.56 12.38
N GLN A 297 -11.51 12.70 12.06
CA GLN A 297 -10.99 13.68 11.09
C GLN A 297 -9.71 14.37 11.56
N THR A 298 -9.58 14.53 12.88
CA THR A 298 -8.41 15.10 13.54
C THR A 298 -7.21 14.15 13.51
N LEU A 299 -7.45 12.86 13.23
CA LEU A 299 -6.40 11.87 13.02
C LEU A 299 -6.00 11.87 11.55
N SER A 300 -4.86 12.49 11.25
CA SER A 300 -4.24 12.46 9.91
C SER A 300 -3.61 11.09 9.57
N VAL A 301 -4.34 9.99 9.74
CA VAL A 301 -3.87 8.64 9.44
C VAL A 301 -4.46 8.20 8.12
N ASP A 302 -3.61 8.03 7.11
CA ASP A 302 -4.02 7.44 5.83
C ASP A 302 -3.97 5.91 5.90
N VAL A 303 -4.98 5.26 5.32
CA VAL A 303 -5.07 3.81 5.20
C VAL A 303 -4.01 3.27 4.23
N SER A 304 -3.47 4.12 3.35
CA SER A 304 -2.30 3.78 2.51
C SER A 304 -1.08 3.35 3.32
N ASN A 305 -0.99 3.79 4.58
CA ASN A 305 0.14 3.50 5.46
C ASN A 305 0.04 2.11 6.11
N VAL A 306 -1.08 1.41 5.95
CA VAL A 306 -1.24 0.04 6.43
C VAL A 306 -0.71 -0.93 5.38
N PRO A 307 0.23 -1.83 5.71
CA PRO A 307 0.84 -2.71 4.73
C PRO A 307 -0.08 -3.90 4.39
N LEU A 308 -1.23 -3.64 3.76
CA LEU A 308 -2.20 -4.67 3.39
C LEU A 308 -2.04 -5.10 1.94
N LEU A 309 -2.00 -6.42 1.74
CA LEU A 309 -2.00 -7.00 0.40
C LEU A 309 -3.42 -7.34 -0.03
N CYS A 310 -4.11 -6.40 -0.69
CA CYS A 310 -5.42 -6.65 -1.26
C CYS A 310 -5.32 -7.53 -2.52
N LEU A 311 -5.83 -8.77 -2.44
CA LEU A 311 -5.88 -9.70 -3.58
C LEU A 311 -6.94 -9.32 -4.62
N ASN A 312 -8.06 -8.73 -4.17
CA ASN A 312 -9.17 -8.34 -5.04
C ASN A 312 -9.47 -6.85 -4.84
N LYS A 313 -9.05 -6.02 -5.79
CA LYS A 313 -9.44 -4.60 -5.80
C LYS A 313 -10.84 -4.48 -6.38
N ARG A 314 -11.71 -3.74 -5.68
CA ARG A 314 -13.07 -3.41 -6.14
C ARG A 314 -13.22 -1.90 -6.26
N ASP A 315 -14.04 -1.48 -7.20
CA ASP A 315 -14.44 -0.09 -7.38
C ASP A 315 -15.47 0.33 -6.31
N GLN A 316 -15.77 1.62 -6.22
CA GLN A 316 -16.78 2.19 -5.32
C GLN A 316 -18.16 1.54 -5.54
N SER A 317 -18.50 1.27 -6.80
CA SER A 317 -19.73 0.56 -7.20
C SER A 317 -19.67 -0.96 -7.00
N GLY A 318 -18.55 -1.52 -6.54
CA GLY A 318 -18.38 -2.95 -6.24
C GLY A 318 -17.80 -3.80 -7.38
N TRP A 319 -17.57 -3.22 -8.56
CA TRP A 319 -16.98 -3.94 -9.70
C TRP A 319 -15.54 -4.39 -9.41
N LYS A 320 -15.22 -5.64 -9.72
CA LYS A 320 -13.87 -6.22 -9.52
C LYS A 320 -12.92 -5.77 -10.63
N TYR A 321 -11.76 -5.26 -10.26
CA TYR A 321 -10.63 -5.05 -11.15
C TYR A 321 -9.92 -6.38 -11.42
N PHE A 322 -9.42 -6.55 -12.63
CA PHE A 322 -8.61 -7.72 -13.01
C PHE A 322 -7.14 -7.34 -13.08
N LEU A 323 -6.26 -8.30 -12.78
CA LEU A 323 -4.83 -8.12 -12.96
C LEU A 323 -4.44 -8.52 -14.39
N ASN A 324 -3.58 -7.72 -14.99
CA ASN A 324 -2.97 -7.98 -16.29
C ASN A 324 -1.92 -9.09 -16.15
N ALA A 325 -1.95 -10.09 -17.04
CA ALA A 325 -0.97 -11.17 -17.04
C ALA A 325 0.28 -10.90 -17.91
N TYR A 326 0.60 -9.65 -18.25
CA TYR A 326 1.74 -9.29 -19.08
C TYR A 326 3.04 -10.06 -18.77
N ALA A 327 3.38 -10.27 -17.49
CA ALA A 327 4.59 -11.01 -17.12
C ALA A 327 4.50 -12.50 -17.47
N LEU A 328 3.33 -13.12 -17.28
CA LEU A 328 3.06 -14.51 -17.63
C LEU A 328 2.99 -14.69 -19.15
N ASP A 329 2.34 -13.75 -19.83
CA ASP A 329 2.18 -13.74 -21.27
C ASP A 329 3.54 -13.61 -21.97
N PHE A 330 4.40 -12.73 -21.46
CA PHE A 330 5.77 -12.60 -21.94
C PHE A 330 6.61 -13.86 -21.67
N TYR A 331 6.48 -14.47 -20.49
CA TYR A 331 7.18 -15.71 -20.17
C TYR A 331 6.81 -16.86 -21.12
N LYS A 332 5.55 -16.94 -21.57
CA LYS A 332 5.07 -18.00 -22.48
C LYS A 332 5.37 -17.75 -23.95
N HIS A 333 5.24 -16.51 -24.40
CA HIS A 333 5.27 -16.19 -25.83
C HIS A 333 6.51 -15.43 -26.28
N GLY A 334 7.26 -14.81 -25.36
CA GLY A 334 8.48 -14.03 -25.66
C GLY A 334 8.25 -12.79 -26.54
N SER A 335 6.99 -12.43 -26.83
CA SER A 335 6.64 -11.41 -27.82
C SER A 335 6.31 -10.06 -27.17
N LEU A 336 7.07 -9.02 -27.52
CA LEU A 336 6.78 -7.64 -27.13
C LEU A 336 5.58 -7.05 -27.88
N PHE A 337 5.34 -7.49 -29.12
CA PHE A 337 4.22 -7.01 -29.93
C PHE A 337 2.87 -7.38 -29.30
N SER A 338 2.75 -8.63 -28.84
CA SER A 338 1.54 -9.14 -28.18
C SER A 338 1.26 -8.41 -26.85
N LEU A 339 2.29 -7.97 -26.15
CA LEU A 339 2.13 -7.14 -24.94
C LEU A 339 1.55 -5.75 -25.25
N ALA A 340 2.01 -5.12 -26.32
CA ALA A 340 1.56 -3.78 -26.71
C ALA A 340 0.12 -3.81 -27.25
N SER A 341 -0.21 -4.78 -28.10
CA SER A 341 -1.52 -4.89 -28.74
C SER A 341 -2.61 -5.38 -27.77
N ASP A 342 -2.34 -6.48 -27.06
CA ASP A 342 -3.39 -7.25 -26.37
C ASP A 342 -3.44 -6.91 -24.88
N ASN A 343 -2.27 -6.72 -24.24
CA ASN A 343 -2.19 -6.38 -22.82
C ASN A 343 -2.31 -4.87 -22.55
N TRP A 344 -2.52 -4.04 -23.58
CA TRP A 344 -2.53 -2.58 -23.51
C TRP A 344 -1.37 -2.03 -22.68
N TYR A 345 -0.21 -2.67 -22.85
CA TYR A 345 0.96 -2.37 -22.06
C TYR A 345 1.78 -1.32 -22.80
N ASP A 346 1.91 -0.13 -22.22
CA ASP A 346 2.81 0.87 -22.77
C ASP A 346 4.26 0.40 -22.61
N CYS A 347 4.88 0.01 -23.73
CA CYS A 347 6.27 -0.45 -23.83
C CYS A 347 7.29 0.68 -23.68
N SER A 348 7.03 1.67 -22.85
CA SER A 348 8.01 2.67 -22.46
C SER A 348 9.21 1.99 -21.76
N TYR A 349 10.42 2.52 -21.96
CA TYR A 349 11.70 1.94 -21.48
C TYR A 349 11.69 1.51 -20.00
N PHE A 350 10.99 2.27 -19.15
CA PHE A 350 10.87 1.98 -17.71
C PHE A 350 10.06 0.71 -17.42
N ASN A 351 9.03 0.46 -18.22
CA ASN A 351 8.17 -0.71 -18.11
C ASN A 351 8.85 -1.96 -18.68
N MET A 352 9.66 -1.79 -19.73
CA MET A 352 10.52 -2.85 -20.29
C MET A 352 11.55 -3.34 -19.28
N LEU A 353 12.17 -2.44 -18.49
CA LEU A 353 13.08 -2.80 -17.39
C LEU A 353 12.39 -3.63 -16.29
N GLN A 354 11.11 -3.37 -16.01
CA GLN A 354 10.34 -4.15 -15.03
C GLN A 354 10.07 -5.58 -15.50
N ILE A 355 9.76 -5.75 -16.78
CA ILE A 355 9.61 -7.07 -17.42
C ILE A 355 10.95 -7.79 -17.41
N HIS A 356 12.01 -7.10 -17.84
CA HIS A 356 13.36 -7.67 -17.89
C HIS A 356 13.90 -8.01 -16.50
N LEU A 357 13.58 -7.26 -15.43
CA LEU A 357 13.95 -7.65 -14.06
C LEU A 357 13.17 -8.89 -13.60
N CYS A 358 11.87 -8.95 -13.85
CA CYS A 358 11.06 -10.11 -13.48
C CYS A 358 11.49 -11.38 -14.23
N VAL A 359 11.94 -11.25 -15.47
CA VAL A 359 12.32 -12.37 -16.35
C VAL A 359 13.81 -12.72 -16.21
N CYS A 360 14.73 -11.75 -16.18
CA CYS A 360 16.17 -12.00 -15.97
C CYS A 360 16.49 -12.49 -14.56
N VAL A 361 15.68 -12.16 -13.54
CA VAL A 361 15.79 -12.83 -12.22
C VAL A 361 15.44 -14.32 -12.31
N MET A 362 14.68 -14.74 -13.34
CA MET A 362 14.37 -16.15 -13.61
C MET A 362 15.31 -16.81 -14.63
N GLU A 363 15.86 -16.05 -15.60
CA GLU A 363 16.73 -16.56 -16.68
C GLU A 363 18.23 -16.44 -16.39
N VAL A 364 18.73 -15.29 -15.89
CA VAL A 364 20.17 -14.98 -15.79
C VAL A 364 20.78 -15.50 -14.50
N LYS A 365 19.94 -15.73 -13.50
CA LYS A 365 20.29 -16.50 -12.32
C LYS A 365 19.30 -17.64 -12.27
N GLY A 366 19.70 -18.79 -12.81
CA GLY A 366 18.91 -20.02 -12.72
C GLY A 366 18.34 -20.17 -11.31
N ALA A 367 17.22 -20.88 -11.21
CA ALA A 367 16.54 -21.17 -9.95
C ALA A 367 17.51 -21.45 -8.77
N ASP A 368 18.71 -21.97 -9.05
CA ASP A 368 19.90 -22.05 -8.19
C ASP A 368 20.26 -20.81 -7.35
N ALA A 369 20.16 -19.56 -7.81
CA ALA A 369 20.54 -18.41 -6.96
C ALA A 369 19.43 -17.99 -5.99
N LEU A 370 18.16 -18.17 -6.38
CA LEU A 370 17.00 -18.01 -5.52
C LEU A 370 16.91 -19.20 -4.55
N LEU A 371 17.30 -20.41 -4.97
CA LEU A 371 17.49 -21.61 -4.16
C LEU A 371 18.66 -21.49 -3.19
N TRP A 372 19.81 -20.94 -3.60
CA TRP A 372 20.93 -20.69 -2.69
C TRP A 372 20.53 -19.71 -1.58
N PHE A 373 19.64 -18.76 -1.87
CA PHE A 373 19.06 -17.82 -0.90
C PHE A 373 17.86 -18.38 -0.09
N LEU A 374 17.28 -19.52 -0.51
CA LEU A 374 16.15 -20.18 0.16
C LEU A 374 16.60 -21.43 0.96
N TRP A 375 17.78 -21.97 0.68
CA TRP A 375 18.38 -23.14 1.33
C TRP A 375 19.58 -22.83 2.25
N HIS A 376 20.11 -21.61 2.24
CA HIS A 376 21.07 -21.08 3.23
C HIS A 376 20.49 -19.82 3.87
#